data_AF-A0A950AM08-F1
#
_entry.id   AF-A0A950AM08-F1
#
_cell.length_a   1.000
_cell.length_b   1.000
_cell.length_c   1.000
_cell.angle_alpha   90.00
_cell.angle_beta   90.00
_cell.angle_gamma   90.00
#
_symmetry.space_group_name_H-M   'P 1'
#
loop_
_entity.id
_entity.type
_entity.pdbx_description
1 polymer ?
#
loop_
_entity_poly.entity_id
_entity_poly.type
_entity_poly.pdbx_seq_one_letter_code
_entity_poly.pdbx_strand_id
1 'polypeptide(L)'
;GAAFDRLGRFAQAEAHYRAALKLHPDDPKVWNDSGYSYYLQGRWIDAERNLKMAATLDPENPRYQTNLGLALAAEGKTDGALAALSKAGGPAAAHANLGYLLAALGKTEEARKHYQDALKLQPDLAPVRQALATLDNTRPPMPPARQLAATPPPVPPVQQVSATSRQSKANSDPGVRRSSFLQRSTDRPNPERRRPSTGADATRPTETP
;
A
#
# COMPACT_ATOMS: atom_id res chain seq x y z
N GLY A 1 -12.94 -3.52 29.98
CA GLY A 1 -12.17 -3.63 28.74
C GLY A 1 -10.90 -4.41 28.96
N ALA A 2 -9.82 -3.74 29.32
CA ALA A 2 -8.44 -4.28 29.27
C ALA A 2 -8.21 -5.63 29.96
N ALA A 3 -8.85 -5.89 31.11
CA ALA A 3 -8.73 -7.19 31.77
C ALA A 3 -9.29 -8.34 30.91
N PHE A 4 -10.39 -8.11 30.19
CA PHE A 4 -10.96 -9.09 29.27
C PHE A 4 -10.10 -9.28 28.02
N ASP A 5 -9.46 -8.22 27.51
CA ASP A 5 -8.51 -8.32 26.39
C ASP A 5 -7.35 -9.25 26.72
N ARG A 6 -6.76 -9.12 27.92
CA ARG A 6 -5.67 -10.00 28.39
C ARG A 6 -6.10 -11.47 28.51
N LEU A 7 -7.40 -11.72 28.69
CA LEU A 7 -7.98 -13.05 28.76
C LEU A 7 -8.49 -13.55 27.39
N GLY A 8 -8.29 -12.80 26.31
CA GLY A 8 -8.82 -13.11 24.97
C GLY A 8 -10.35 -13.03 24.87
N ARG A 9 -11.02 -12.48 25.88
CA ARG A 9 -12.48 -12.37 25.97
C ARG A 9 -12.98 -11.10 25.28
N PHE A 10 -12.67 -10.98 24.00
CA PHE A 10 -12.83 -9.74 23.23
C PHE A 10 -14.28 -9.21 23.17
N ALA A 11 -15.28 -10.08 23.05
CA ALA A 11 -16.69 -9.66 23.04
C ALA A 11 -17.10 -8.95 24.36
N GLN A 12 -16.60 -9.45 25.50
CA GLN A 12 -16.83 -8.81 26.80
C GLN A 12 -16.05 -7.49 26.89
N ALA A 13 -14.81 -7.47 26.40
CA ALA A 13 -14.02 -6.25 26.34
C ALA A 13 -14.73 -5.14 25.55
N GLU A 14 -15.23 -5.45 24.35
CA GLU A 14 -15.97 -4.53 23.48
C GLU A 14 -17.25 -4.01 24.16
N ALA A 15 -18.03 -4.89 24.79
CA ALA A 15 -19.23 -4.46 25.53
C ALA A 15 -18.91 -3.45 26.63
N HIS A 16 -17.80 -3.67 27.37
CA HIS A 16 -17.35 -2.74 28.41
C HIS A 16 -16.81 -1.43 27.85
N TYR A 17 -16.04 -1.46 26.75
CA TYR A 17 -15.57 -0.23 26.11
C TYR A 17 -16.73 0.60 25.57
N ARG A 18 -17.70 -0.03 24.93
CA ARG A 18 -18.92 0.64 24.46
C ARG A 18 -19.71 1.27 25.60
N ALA A 19 -19.81 0.60 26.74
CA ALA A 19 -20.47 1.17 27.93
C ALA A 19 -19.68 2.38 28.47
N ALA A 20 -18.35 2.29 28.54
CA ALA A 20 -17.50 3.39 28.98
C ALA A 20 -17.59 4.61 28.04
N LEU A 21 -17.59 4.40 26.71
CA LEU A 21 -17.74 5.47 25.72
C LEU A 21 -19.12 6.14 25.75
N LYS A 22 -20.17 5.45 26.21
CA LYS A 22 -21.48 6.08 26.44
C LYS A 22 -21.46 7.04 27.63
N LEU A 23 -20.66 6.74 28.66
CA LEU A 23 -20.55 7.56 29.86
C LEU A 23 -19.53 8.70 29.68
N HIS A 24 -18.46 8.42 28.94
CA HIS A 24 -17.33 9.33 28.72
C HIS A 24 -16.96 9.35 27.23
N PRO A 25 -17.78 9.98 26.36
CA PRO A 25 -17.54 10.01 24.92
C PRO A 25 -16.28 10.78 24.53
N ASP A 26 -15.78 11.66 25.40
CA ASP A 26 -14.62 12.51 25.14
C ASP A 26 -13.36 12.05 25.89
N ASP A 27 -13.35 10.85 26.49
CA ASP A 27 -12.15 10.31 27.15
C ASP A 27 -11.23 9.63 26.11
N PRO A 28 -10.09 10.26 25.74
CA PRO A 28 -9.16 9.68 24.76
C PRO A 28 -8.57 8.35 25.21
N LYS A 29 -8.48 8.09 26.52
CA LYS A 29 -7.95 6.82 27.03
C LYS A 29 -8.90 5.67 26.70
N VAL A 30 -10.21 5.86 26.82
CA VAL A 30 -11.19 4.81 26.50
C VAL A 30 -11.18 4.53 24.99
N TRP A 31 -11.12 5.57 24.15
CA TRP A 31 -10.95 5.42 22.71
C TRP A 31 -9.67 4.66 22.35
N ASN A 32 -8.56 4.99 23.01
CA ASN A 32 -7.29 4.30 22.80
C ASN A 32 -7.36 2.82 23.18
N ASP A 33 -7.89 2.52 24.37
CA ASP A 33 -7.93 1.15 24.89
C ASP A 33 -8.90 0.29 24.05
N SER A 34 -10.03 0.86 23.60
CA SER A 34 -10.96 0.25 22.64
C SER A 34 -10.28 -0.02 21.29
N GLY A 35 -9.55 0.96 20.76
CA GLY A 35 -8.83 0.82 19.51
C GLY A 35 -7.71 -0.22 19.57
N TYR A 36 -6.97 -0.27 20.66
CA TYR A 36 -5.96 -1.30 20.88
C TYR A 36 -6.59 -2.70 21.02
N SER A 37 -7.77 -2.82 21.64
CA SER A 37 -8.53 -4.08 21.68
C SER A 37 -8.88 -4.58 20.28
N TYR A 38 -9.32 -3.70 19.37
CA TYR A 38 -9.57 -4.08 17.98
C TYR A 38 -8.29 -4.47 17.23
N TYR A 39 -7.17 -3.80 17.52
CA TYR A 39 -5.87 -4.15 16.94
C TYR A 39 -5.47 -5.58 17.33
N LEU A 40 -5.60 -5.96 18.61
CA LEU A 40 -5.32 -7.32 19.10
C LEU A 40 -6.18 -8.39 18.43
N GLN A 41 -7.38 -8.02 17.97
CA GLN A 41 -8.31 -8.90 17.25
C GLN A 41 -8.02 -9.01 15.75
N GLY A 42 -7.05 -8.24 15.23
CA GLY A 42 -6.82 -8.13 13.78
C GLY A 42 -7.86 -7.28 13.05
N ARG A 43 -8.75 -6.60 13.78
CA ARG A 43 -9.80 -5.71 13.23
C ARG A 43 -9.23 -4.32 13.01
N TRP A 44 -8.27 -4.20 12.11
CA TRP A 44 -7.44 -3.00 12.00
C TRP A 44 -8.23 -1.75 11.60
N ILE A 45 -9.23 -1.88 10.71
CA ILE A 45 -10.10 -0.75 10.32
C ILE A 45 -10.88 -0.18 11.52
N ASP A 46 -11.36 -1.05 12.42
CA ASP A 46 -12.03 -0.62 13.65
C ASP A 46 -11.03 -0.01 14.64
N ALA A 47 -9.81 -0.56 14.69
CA ALA A 47 -8.71 -0.02 15.48
C ALA A 47 -8.35 1.40 15.03
N GLU A 48 -8.12 1.63 13.73
CA GLU A 48 -7.82 2.97 13.18
C GLU A 48 -8.90 3.97 13.60
N ARG A 49 -10.17 3.62 13.43
CA ARG A 49 -11.28 4.53 13.78
C ARG A 49 -11.23 4.99 15.23
N ASN A 50 -11.04 4.06 16.16
CA ASN A 50 -11.01 4.34 17.60
C ASN A 50 -9.72 5.08 17.99
N LEU A 51 -8.58 4.66 17.45
CA LEU A 51 -7.28 5.28 17.73
C LEU A 51 -7.18 6.69 17.15
N LYS A 52 -7.81 6.94 15.99
CA LYS A 52 -7.92 8.27 15.40
C LYS A 52 -8.75 9.20 16.27
N MET A 53 -9.81 8.70 16.92
CA MET A 53 -10.55 9.50 17.91
C MET A 53 -9.67 9.86 19.12
N ALA A 54 -8.94 8.89 19.68
CA ALA A 54 -8.00 9.15 20.77
C ALA A 54 -6.93 10.20 20.39
N ALA A 55 -6.32 10.06 19.21
CA ALA A 55 -5.32 10.98 18.68
C ALA A 55 -5.90 12.33 18.23
N THR A 56 -7.22 12.45 18.04
CA THR A 56 -7.88 13.74 17.78
C THR A 56 -8.14 14.49 19.08
N LEU A 57 -8.55 13.77 20.12
CA LEU A 57 -8.82 14.33 21.45
C LEU A 57 -7.54 14.73 22.20
N ASP A 58 -6.45 14.00 22.00
CA ASP A 58 -5.13 14.31 22.58
C ASP A 58 -4.01 14.05 21.54
N PRO A 59 -3.76 15.03 20.64
CA PRO A 59 -2.84 14.87 19.52
C PRO A 59 -1.37 14.70 19.90
N GLU A 60 -0.95 15.25 21.03
CA GLU A 60 0.45 15.25 21.47
C GLU A 60 0.82 13.99 22.26
N ASN A 61 -0.15 13.11 22.54
CA ASN A 61 0.11 11.89 23.29
C ASN A 61 0.88 10.85 22.47
N PRO A 62 2.14 10.54 22.82
CA PRO A 62 2.95 9.63 22.04
C PRO A 62 2.37 8.22 21.97
N ARG A 63 1.63 7.80 23.01
CA ARG A 63 0.99 6.47 23.04
C ARG A 63 -0.12 6.36 22.02
N TYR A 64 -0.95 7.39 21.87
CA TYR A 64 -2.08 7.37 20.94
C TYR A 64 -1.60 7.43 19.49
N GLN A 65 -0.59 8.29 19.23
CA GLN A 65 0.08 8.35 17.94
C GLN A 65 0.79 7.03 17.59
N THR A 66 1.45 6.40 18.56
CA THR A 66 2.08 5.09 18.35
C THR A 66 1.05 4.04 17.97
N ASN A 67 -0.01 3.89 18.77
CA ASN A 67 -1.04 2.88 18.52
C ASN A 67 -1.74 3.11 17.17
N LEU A 68 -2.08 4.35 16.82
CA LEU A 68 -2.62 4.69 15.50
C LEU A 68 -1.66 4.26 14.38
N GLY A 69 -0.37 4.52 14.56
CA GLY A 69 0.69 4.05 13.65
C GLY A 69 0.73 2.53 13.51
N LEU A 70 0.56 1.78 14.61
CA LEU A 70 0.51 0.31 14.59
C LEU A 70 -0.66 -0.19 13.74
N ALA A 71 -1.86 0.38 13.93
CA ALA A 71 -3.06 -0.01 13.17
C ALA A 71 -2.90 0.31 11.68
N LEU A 72 -2.44 1.51 11.33
CA LEU A 72 -2.20 1.91 9.95
C LEU A 72 -1.15 1.02 9.26
N ALA A 73 -0.08 0.66 9.95
CA ALA A 73 0.94 -0.24 9.41
C ALA A 73 0.38 -1.65 9.16
N ALA A 74 -0.44 -2.17 10.08
CA ALA A 74 -1.10 -3.48 9.92
C ALA A 74 -2.06 -3.50 8.73
N GLU A 75 -2.72 -2.38 8.43
CA GLU A 75 -3.54 -2.21 7.21
C GLU A 75 -2.72 -2.03 5.93
N GLY A 76 -1.40 -1.84 6.03
CA GLY A 76 -0.55 -1.51 4.88
C GLY A 76 -0.59 -0.03 4.48
N LYS A 77 -1.15 0.85 5.30
CA LYS A 77 -1.17 2.32 5.11
C LYS A 77 0.16 2.93 5.59
N THR A 78 1.23 2.62 4.88
CA THR A 78 2.62 2.93 5.26
C THR A 78 2.86 4.43 5.52
N ASP A 79 2.38 5.31 4.64
CA ASP A 79 2.60 6.77 4.79
C ASP A 79 1.90 7.33 6.02
N GLY A 80 0.66 6.88 6.27
CA GLY A 80 -0.10 7.25 7.46
C GLY A 80 0.57 6.75 8.74
N ALA A 81 1.10 5.52 8.71
CA ALA A 81 1.83 4.95 9.82
C ALA A 81 3.10 5.75 10.13
N LEU A 82 3.90 6.10 9.12
CA LEU A 82 5.08 6.96 9.30
C LEU A 82 4.73 8.31 9.90
N ALA A 83 3.67 8.95 9.42
CA ALA A 83 3.23 10.24 9.94
C ALA A 83 2.85 10.16 11.42
N ALA A 84 2.04 9.16 11.81
CA ALA A 84 1.62 8.96 13.19
C ALA A 84 2.80 8.60 14.10
N LEU A 85 3.64 7.64 13.70
CA LEU A 85 4.82 7.25 14.49
C LEU A 85 5.85 8.38 14.61
N SER A 86 5.97 9.24 13.58
CA SER A 86 6.86 10.41 13.63
C SER A 86 6.40 11.43 14.65
N LYS A 87 5.08 11.62 14.83
CA LYS A 87 4.56 12.46 15.92
C LYS A 87 4.85 11.87 17.29
N ALA A 88 4.89 10.54 17.42
CA ALA A 88 5.14 9.88 18.70
C ALA A 88 6.61 9.96 19.18
N GLY A 89 7.57 9.81 18.27
CA GLY A 89 8.98 9.66 18.65
C GLY A 89 10.00 10.24 17.66
N GLY A 90 9.52 11.00 16.68
CA GLY A 90 10.34 11.54 15.61
C GLY A 90 10.60 10.57 14.46
N PRO A 91 11.20 11.06 13.35
CA PRO A 91 11.34 10.29 12.12
C PRO A 91 12.15 8.99 12.27
N ALA A 92 13.25 9.01 13.05
CA ALA A 92 14.08 7.82 13.24
C ALA A 92 13.31 6.70 13.96
N ALA A 93 12.59 7.02 15.03
CA ALA A 93 11.74 6.07 15.74
C ALA A 93 10.59 5.57 14.87
N ALA A 94 10.04 6.42 13.99
CA ALA A 94 8.99 6.02 13.06
C ALA A 94 9.45 4.95 12.08
N HIS A 95 10.61 5.17 11.44
CA HIS A 95 11.22 4.18 10.57
C HIS A 95 11.59 2.89 11.33
N ALA A 96 12.08 2.97 12.57
CA ALA A 96 12.37 1.80 13.39
C ALA A 96 11.11 0.98 13.71
N ASN A 97 10.04 1.64 14.17
CA ASN A 97 8.78 0.98 14.52
C ASN A 97 8.11 0.36 13.29
N LEU A 98 8.11 1.04 12.15
CA LEU A 98 7.56 0.50 10.92
C LEU A 98 8.38 -0.69 10.40
N GLY A 99 9.71 -0.63 10.48
CA GLY A 99 10.59 -1.75 10.17
C GLY A 99 10.27 -2.99 11.00
N TYR A 100 10.03 -2.81 12.31
CA TYR A 100 9.62 -3.88 13.21
C TYR A 100 8.29 -4.52 12.82
N LEU A 101 7.28 -3.71 12.50
CA LEU A 101 5.96 -4.21 12.12
C LEU A 101 6.00 -4.94 10.78
N LEU A 102 6.72 -4.42 9.80
CA LEU A 102 6.90 -5.06 8.50
C LEU A 102 7.64 -6.39 8.63
N ALA A 103 8.65 -6.48 9.50
CA ALA A 103 9.34 -7.74 9.78
C ALA A 103 8.40 -8.78 10.40
N ALA A 104 7.56 -8.37 11.36
CA ALA A 104 6.55 -9.25 11.97
C ALA A 104 5.50 -9.74 10.95
N LEU A 105 5.22 -8.95 9.90
CA LEU A 105 4.34 -9.31 8.79
C LEU A 105 5.05 -10.13 7.69
N GLY A 106 6.33 -10.48 7.86
CA GLY A 106 7.13 -11.21 6.87
C GLY A 106 7.59 -10.38 5.67
N LYS A 107 7.41 -9.06 5.69
CA LYS A 107 7.84 -8.13 4.65
C LYS A 107 9.31 -7.72 4.85
N THR A 108 10.20 -8.71 4.85
CA THR A 108 11.64 -8.60 5.20
C THR A 108 12.37 -7.48 4.46
N GLU A 109 12.16 -7.36 3.14
CA GLU A 109 12.87 -6.35 2.34
C GLU A 109 12.35 -4.92 2.57
N GLU A 110 11.06 -4.76 2.84
CA GLU A 110 10.51 -3.45 3.23
C GLU A 110 10.99 -3.07 4.63
N ALA A 111 10.98 -4.03 5.57
CA ALA A 111 11.50 -3.84 6.92
C ALA A 111 12.97 -3.39 6.93
N ARG A 112 13.81 -4.05 6.13
CA ARG A 112 15.21 -3.69 5.91
C ARG A 112 15.38 -2.23 5.50
N LYS A 113 14.60 -1.77 4.51
CA LYS A 113 14.68 -0.37 4.04
C LYS A 113 14.38 0.61 5.17
N HIS A 114 13.30 0.38 5.92
CA HIS A 114 12.94 1.26 7.03
C HIS A 114 13.98 1.24 8.15
N TYR A 115 14.56 0.09 8.50
CA TYR A 115 15.67 0.04 9.46
C TYR A 115 16.91 0.79 8.98
N GLN A 116 17.26 0.69 7.69
CA GLN A 116 18.36 1.45 7.11
C GLN A 116 18.09 2.96 7.17
N ASP A 117 16.87 3.39 6.86
CA ASP A 117 16.49 4.81 6.94
C ASP A 117 16.50 5.33 8.38
N ALA A 118 16.07 4.52 9.36
CA ALA A 118 16.21 4.85 10.78
C ALA A 118 17.68 5.06 11.17
N LEU A 119 18.60 4.21 10.70
CA LEU A 119 20.04 4.34 10.97
C LEU A 119 20.72 5.48 10.21
N LYS A 120 20.21 5.90 9.05
CA LYS A 120 20.67 7.14 8.38
C LYS A 120 20.33 8.37 9.21
N LEU A 121 19.17 8.37 9.87
CA LEU A 121 18.70 9.47 10.72
C LEU A 121 19.38 9.45 12.10
N GLN A 122 19.55 8.27 12.69
CA GLN A 122 20.20 8.07 13.97
C GLN A 122 21.06 6.79 13.96
N PRO A 123 22.36 6.91 13.66
CA PRO A 123 23.27 5.76 13.51
C PRO A 123 23.39 4.88 14.76
N ASP A 124 23.17 5.47 15.93
CA ASP A 124 23.46 4.91 17.25
C ASP A 124 22.33 4.05 17.82
N LEU A 125 21.21 3.86 17.09
CA LEU A 125 20.09 2.99 17.47
C LEU A 125 20.48 1.50 17.54
N ALA A 126 20.99 1.07 18.71
CA ALA A 126 21.38 -0.32 18.95
C ALA A 126 20.27 -1.34 18.68
N PRO A 127 18.99 -1.11 19.07
CA PRO A 127 17.91 -2.05 18.76
C PRO A 127 17.71 -2.24 17.25
N VAL A 128 17.85 -1.17 16.46
CA VAL A 128 17.68 -1.22 15.00
C VAL A 128 18.83 -1.99 14.34
N ARG A 129 20.07 -1.78 14.79
CA ARG A 129 21.21 -2.57 14.30
C ARG A 129 21.05 -4.06 14.59
N GLN A 130 20.58 -4.41 15.79
CA GLN A 130 20.30 -5.80 16.17
C GLN A 130 19.17 -6.40 15.32
N ALA A 131 18.09 -5.66 15.09
CA ALA A 131 16.99 -6.12 14.26
C ALA A 131 17.41 -6.33 12.80
N LEU A 132 18.22 -5.42 12.24
CA LEU A 132 18.76 -5.54 10.88
C LEU A 132 19.71 -6.75 10.74
N ALA A 133 20.60 -6.96 11.72
CA ALA A 133 21.48 -8.13 11.75
C ALA A 133 20.67 -9.44 11.86
N THR A 134 19.59 -9.45 12.63
CA THR A 134 18.69 -10.62 12.73
C THR A 134 18.02 -10.91 11.39
N LEU A 135 17.51 -9.89 10.70
CA LEU A 135 16.95 -10.02 9.36
C LEU A 135 17.98 -10.57 8.35
N ASP A 136 19.23 -10.12 8.42
CA ASP A 136 20.32 -10.58 7.55
C ASP A 136 20.67 -12.05 7.76
N ASN A 137 20.71 -12.47 9.01
CA ASN A 137 21.02 -13.83 9.39
C ASN A 137 19.88 -14.82 9.09
N THR A 138 18.65 -14.32 8.89
CA THR A 138 17.50 -15.13 8.44
C THR A 138 17.44 -15.36 6.93
N ARG A 139 18.43 -14.89 6.16
CA ARG A 139 18.53 -15.16 4.71
C ARG A 139 18.93 -16.63 4.46
N PRO A 140 18.32 -17.35 3.48
CA PRO A 140 18.88 -18.63 3.02
C PRO A 140 20.29 -18.39 2.44
N PRO A 141 21.21 -19.37 2.53
CA PRO A 141 22.61 -19.16 2.19
C PRO A 141 22.76 -18.64 0.76
N MET A 142 23.64 -17.64 0.59
CA MET A 142 24.11 -17.23 -0.73
C MET A 142 24.63 -18.47 -1.47
N PRO A 143 24.35 -18.64 -2.78
CA PRO A 143 25.10 -19.63 -3.55
C PRO A 143 26.60 -19.29 -3.43
N PRO A 144 27.46 -20.31 -3.30
CA PRO A 144 28.87 -20.11 -2.96
C PRO A 144 29.55 -19.18 -3.97
N ALA A 145 30.48 -18.37 -3.47
CA ALA A 145 31.27 -17.36 -4.18
C ALA A 145 32.21 -17.89 -5.30
N ARG A 146 31.85 -18.99 -5.96
CA ARG A 146 32.58 -19.54 -7.13
C ARG A 146 32.31 -18.79 -8.44
N GLN A 147 31.45 -17.77 -8.46
CA GLN A 147 31.20 -16.96 -9.67
C GLN A 147 31.99 -15.64 -9.74
N LEU A 148 32.90 -15.37 -8.78
CA LEU A 148 33.66 -14.12 -8.76
C LEU A 148 35.19 -14.28 -8.89
N ALA A 149 35.69 -15.46 -9.30
CA ALA A 149 37.10 -15.60 -9.64
C ALA A 149 37.32 -16.43 -10.93
N ALA A 150 37.76 -15.70 -11.96
CA ALA A 150 38.47 -16.13 -13.17
C ALA A 150 37.70 -16.90 -14.26
N THR A 151 37.24 -16.17 -15.29
CA THR A 151 37.82 -16.19 -16.65
C THR A 151 37.30 -15.01 -17.48
N PRO A 152 38.14 -14.24 -18.19
CA PRO A 152 37.67 -13.23 -19.16
C PRO A 152 36.99 -13.89 -20.38
N PRO A 153 36.11 -13.18 -21.10
CA PRO A 153 35.16 -13.78 -22.05
C PRO A 153 35.86 -14.28 -23.33
N PRO A 154 35.43 -15.40 -23.94
CA PRO A 154 35.85 -15.72 -25.30
C PRO A 154 35.16 -14.77 -26.28
N VAL A 155 35.96 -13.92 -26.93
CA VAL A 155 35.57 -13.06 -28.06
C VAL A 155 35.42 -13.94 -29.31
N PRO A 156 34.25 -14.05 -29.94
CA PRO A 156 34.15 -14.67 -31.26
C PRO A 156 34.80 -13.77 -32.34
N PRO A 157 35.44 -14.35 -33.37
CA PRO A 157 36.25 -13.60 -34.32
C PRO A 157 35.42 -12.60 -35.14
N VAL A 158 35.96 -11.38 -35.23
CA VAL A 158 35.52 -10.31 -36.13
C VAL A 158 35.64 -10.80 -37.57
N GLN A 159 34.52 -11.04 -38.25
CA GLN A 159 34.54 -11.15 -39.72
C GLN A 159 34.79 -9.76 -40.29
N GLN A 160 35.97 -9.58 -40.88
CA GLN A 160 36.35 -8.37 -41.59
C GLN A 160 35.42 -8.17 -42.79
N VAL A 161 34.82 -6.98 -42.85
CA VAL A 161 34.18 -6.45 -44.05
C VAL A 161 35.21 -6.29 -45.17
N SER A 162 34.97 -6.95 -46.29
CA SER A 162 35.54 -6.54 -47.59
C SER A 162 34.38 -6.03 -48.45
N ALA A 163 34.29 -4.71 -48.59
CA ALA A 163 33.53 -4.08 -49.66
C ALA A 163 34.30 -4.25 -50.98
N THR A 164 33.65 -4.67 -52.07
CA THR A 164 33.81 -4.12 -53.44
C THR A 164 32.77 -4.75 -54.38
N SER A 165 31.85 -3.89 -54.85
CA SER A 165 31.19 -3.79 -56.17
C SER A 165 31.11 -4.98 -57.12
N ARG A 166 29.89 -5.27 -57.62
CA ARG A 166 29.58 -5.21 -59.06
C ARG A 166 28.07 -5.25 -59.38
N GLN A 167 27.67 -4.32 -60.24
CA GLN A 167 26.39 -4.20 -60.92
C GLN A 167 26.08 -5.37 -61.86
N SER A 168 24.79 -5.70 -62.00
CA SER A 168 24.10 -5.92 -63.29
C SER A 168 22.59 -5.83 -63.02
N LYS A 169 21.85 -4.87 -63.59
CA LYS A 169 21.16 -4.94 -64.90
C LYS A 169 20.32 -6.22 -65.01
N ALA A 170 19.07 -6.25 -65.46
CA ALA A 170 18.12 -5.28 -65.97
C ALA A 170 16.83 -6.09 -66.24
N ASN A 171 15.79 -5.38 -66.70
CA ASN A 171 14.60 -5.87 -67.40
C ASN A 171 13.49 -6.52 -66.55
N SER A 172 12.21 -6.40 -66.88
CA SER A 172 11.41 -5.51 -67.73
C SER A 172 9.99 -6.07 -67.56
N ASP A 173 9.06 -5.23 -67.08
CA ASP A 173 7.70 -4.95 -67.58
C ASP A 173 7.12 -5.80 -68.76
N PRO A 174 5.83 -5.69 -69.15
CA PRO A 174 4.58 -5.37 -68.43
C PRO A 174 3.40 -6.30 -68.85
N GLY A 175 2.25 -6.10 -68.19
CA GLY A 175 0.93 -6.13 -68.86
C GLY A 175 -0.03 -7.23 -68.43
N VAL A 176 -1.35 -7.04 -68.44
CA VAL A 176 -2.16 -5.95 -68.96
C VAL A 176 -3.61 -6.16 -68.46
N ARG A 177 -4.22 -5.06 -67.97
CA ARG A 177 -5.61 -4.60 -68.19
C ARG A 177 -6.80 -5.40 -67.62
N ARG A 178 -7.58 -4.73 -66.76
CA ARG A 178 -8.89 -4.06 -67.02
C ARG A 178 -10.06 -5.04 -66.70
N SER A 179 -11.21 -4.68 -66.13
CA SER A 179 -12.03 -3.47 -66.15
C SER A 179 -12.91 -3.50 -64.87
N SER A 180 -13.08 -2.41 -64.13
CA SER A 180 -14.18 -1.44 -64.26
C SER A 180 -15.59 -2.03 -64.13
N PHE A 181 -16.31 -1.72 -63.04
CA PHE A 181 -17.76 -1.41 -62.97
C PHE A 181 -18.09 -0.96 -61.53
N LEU A 182 -18.12 0.34 -61.24
CA LEU A 182 -19.29 1.24 -61.19
C LEU A 182 -20.41 0.86 -60.19
N GLN A 183 -20.45 1.66 -59.11
CA GLN A 183 -21.57 2.48 -58.63
C GLN A 183 -22.69 1.97 -57.71
N ARG A 184 -23.07 2.93 -56.83
CA ARG A 184 -24.25 3.13 -55.96
C ARG A 184 -24.17 2.49 -54.58
N SER A 185 -23.97 3.23 -53.48
CA SER A 185 -24.77 4.33 -52.90
C SER A 185 -26.19 3.92 -52.52
N THR A 186 -26.41 3.61 -51.24
CA THR A 186 -27.54 4.07 -50.39
C THR A 186 -27.12 3.81 -48.94
N ASP A 187 -26.92 4.82 -48.10
CA ASP A 187 -27.95 5.56 -47.35
C ASP A 187 -28.67 4.68 -46.29
N ARG A 188 -28.19 4.69 -45.05
CA ARG A 188 -28.88 5.26 -43.87
C ARG A 188 -28.34 4.74 -42.53
N PRO A 189 -28.21 5.62 -41.51
CA PRO A 189 -28.12 5.23 -40.11
C PRO A 189 -29.53 4.98 -39.56
N ASN A 190 -29.71 3.95 -38.73
CA ASN A 190 -30.96 3.74 -38.00
C ASN A 190 -30.88 4.33 -36.58
N PRO A 191 -31.77 5.27 -36.22
CA PRO A 191 -31.90 5.86 -34.88
C PRO A 191 -33.10 5.27 -34.10
N GLU A 192 -33.29 5.79 -32.87
CA GLU A 192 -34.42 5.59 -31.93
C GLU A 192 -34.32 4.40 -30.97
N ARG A 193 -34.62 4.52 -29.66
CA ARG A 193 -35.66 5.33 -28.96
C ARG A 193 -35.09 5.93 -27.66
N ARG A 194 -35.24 7.24 -27.38
CA ARG A 194 -36.40 7.94 -26.74
C ARG A 194 -36.83 7.29 -25.42
N ARG A 195 -37.13 7.97 -24.30
CA ARG A 195 -36.93 9.30 -23.68
C ARG A 195 -37.65 9.19 -22.29
N PRO A 196 -37.60 10.19 -21.39
CA PRO A 196 -37.93 10.07 -19.96
C PRO A 196 -39.44 10.26 -19.64
N SER A 197 -39.87 9.85 -18.44
CA SER A 197 -41.09 10.31 -17.76
C SER A 197 -40.65 10.92 -16.41
N THR A 198 -40.75 12.21 -16.09
CA THR A 198 -41.89 13.14 -15.92
C THR A 198 -43.04 12.64 -15.05
N GLY A 199 -43.33 13.45 -14.01
CA GLY A 199 -44.65 13.58 -13.35
C GLY A 199 -44.60 13.14 -11.89
N ALA A 200 -44.57 14.06 -10.92
CA ALA A 200 -45.75 14.77 -10.38
C ALA A 200 -46.16 14.09 -9.04
N ASP A 201 -46.58 14.73 -7.96
CA ASP A 201 -46.81 16.13 -7.58
C ASP A 201 -47.18 16.13 -6.08
N ALA A 202 -47.01 17.29 -5.45
CA ALA A 202 -47.71 17.84 -4.28
C ALA A 202 -48.21 16.94 -3.12
N THR A 203 -47.86 17.30 -1.88
CA THR A 203 -48.69 18.18 -1.03
C THR A 203 -48.09 18.44 0.36
N ARG A 204 -48.48 19.60 0.91
CA ARG A 204 -48.00 20.36 2.08
C ARG A 204 -48.49 19.81 3.46
N PRO A 205 -48.05 20.40 4.59
CA PRO A 205 -48.25 19.89 5.94
C PRO A 205 -49.55 20.39 6.58
N THR A 206 -49.97 19.75 7.68
CA THR A 206 -50.99 20.27 8.59
C THR A 206 -50.51 20.21 10.03
N GLU A 207 -50.73 21.33 10.71
CA GLU A 207 -50.42 21.67 12.08
C GLU A 207 -51.26 20.90 13.11
N THR A 208 -50.72 20.94 14.33
CA THR A 208 -51.22 20.72 15.70
C THR A 208 -52.74 20.78 15.97
N PRO A 209 -53.20 20.07 17.02
CA PRO A 209 -54.35 20.50 17.81
C PRO A 209 -53.98 21.55 18.88
#